data_AF-A0A0J1H072-F1
#
_entry.id   AF-A0A0J1H072-F1
#
_cell.length_a   1.000
_cell.length_b   1.000
_cell.length_c   1.000
_cell.angle_alpha   90.00
_cell.angle_beta   90.00
_cell.angle_gamma   90.00
#
_symmetry.space_group_name_H-M   'P 1'
#
loop_
_entity.id
_entity.type
_entity.pdbx_description
1 polymer ?
#
loop_
_entity_poly.entity_id
_entity_poly.type
_entity_poly.pdbx_seq_one_letter_code
_entity_poly.pdbx_strand_id
1 'polypeptide(L)'
;MTTFHDILGTNSSTPIEEVKRQYKLLCSRNHPDKGGSNALMQLVVNAYEQVIAGKGDGDALQKVAAATAAPQGQGQDNNELWQKRCKLLELKYTQCMHEKKQLEAKLQTMAGELEAARRQVESSSPKKGASDGELQTLRNENRRLQSQVSSLNAELAECNATMRMGNEFKTDEDTKQTENKENNREPRRDSAAKRKVFVVLVVLLVVSALGFLNKDTLSAWLFPSPESNQEKPLVKVEPNPEDLARELAERQRLAAKKVVEKPIEPRIRLANSVGVWTLAEFENVSKPYISVRSEDGSYIVKSCTEDFKYYKSMTRRSSRMPSNLIFERRDRHFEIYGIPYGNGAAASNWTNSKSLMVNNEYFANTDFEAVYYELQMACM
;
A
#
# COMPACT_ATOMS: atom_id res chain seq x y z
N MET A 1 48.97 -13.31 -20.04
CA MET A 1 47.96 -14.38 -19.92
C MET A 1 47.74 -14.58 -18.44
N THR A 2 46.50 -14.83 -17.99
CA THR A 2 46.20 -15.08 -16.57
C THR A 2 46.06 -16.57 -16.34
N THR A 3 46.94 -17.12 -15.52
CA THR A 3 46.94 -18.54 -15.13
C THR A 3 45.91 -18.81 -14.03
N PHE A 4 45.63 -20.08 -13.73
CA PHE A 4 44.82 -20.43 -12.57
C PHE A 4 45.53 -20.15 -11.23
N HIS A 5 46.86 -20.18 -11.25
CA HIS A 5 47.68 -19.72 -10.12
C HIS A 5 47.47 -18.24 -9.82
N ASP A 6 47.46 -17.37 -10.85
CA ASP A 6 47.19 -15.93 -10.71
C ASP A 6 45.79 -15.64 -10.11
N ILE A 7 44.78 -16.42 -10.52
CA ILE A 7 43.40 -16.28 -10.02
C ILE A 7 43.31 -16.55 -8.51
N LEU A 8 44.07 -17.52 -8.01
CA LEU A 8 44.09 -17.88 -6.58
C LEU A 8 45.13 -17.08 -5.78
N GLY A 9 45.97 -16.27 -6.42
CA GLY A 9 47.09 -15.60 -5.76
C GLY A 9 48.18 -16.58 -5.27
N THR A 10 48.42 -17.66 -6.02
CA THR A 10 49.35 -18.75 -5.67
C THR A 10 50.40 -18.93 -6.78
N ASN A 11 51.35 -19.84 -6.59
CA ASN A 11 52.31 -20.25 -7.62
C ASN A 11 52.51 -21.78 -7.62
N SER A 12 53.23 -22.30 -8.60
CA SER A 12 53.47 -23.75 -8.76
C SER A 12 54.32 -24.39 -7.65
N SER A 13 54.97 -23.59 -6.80
CA SER A 13 55.68 -24.04 -5.59
C SER A 13 54.86 -23.89 -4.30
N THR A 14 53.62 -23.38 -4.36
CA THR A 14 52.74 -23.21 -3.20
C THR A 14 52.24 -24.57 -2.70
N PRO A 15 52.35 -24.90 -1.40
CA PRO A 15 51.82 -26.16 -0.89
C PRO A 15 50.29 -26.21 -1.00
N ILE A 16 49.74 -27.40 -1.27
CA ILE A 16 48.30 -27.63 -1.51
C ILE A 16 47.43 -27.15 -0.34
N GLU A 17 47.94 -27.15 0.89
CA GLU A 17 47.25 -26.63 2.07
C GLU A 17 47.03 -25.11 2.01
N GLU A 18 48.00 -24.35 1.49
CA GLU A 18 47.87 -22.90 1.31
C GLU A 18 46.95 -22.59 0.12
N VAL A 19 47.01 -23.37 -0.97
CA VAL A 19 46.02 -23.29 -2.07
C VAL A 19 44.59 -23.49 -1.54
N LYS A 20 44.38 -24.47 -0.65
CA LYS A 20 43.09 -24.71 0.03
C LYS A 20 42.69 -23.55 0.94
N ARG A 21 43.63 -22.89 1.61
CA ARG A 21 43.37 -21.71 2.45
C ARG A 21 42.93 -20.52 1.60
N GLN A 22 43.66 -20.19 0.52
CA GLN A 22 43.34 -19.09 -0.38
C GLN A 22 41.99 -19.30 -1.09
N TYR A 23 41.71 -20.52 -1.56
CA TYR A 23 40.40 -20.88 -2.12
C TYR A 23 39.25 -20.58 -1.14
N LYS A 24 39.34 -21.05 0.12
CA LYS A 24 38.31 -20.76 1.14
C LYS A 24 38.13 -19.27 1.39
N LEU A 25 39.23 -18.51 1.44
CA LEU A 25 39.21 -17.06 1.64
C LEU A 25 38.50 -16.35 0.47
N LEU A 26 38.86 -16.68 -0.77
CA LEU A 26 38.23 -16.13 -1.98
C LEU A 26 36.76 -16.51 -2.09
N CYS A 27 36.39 -17.76 -1.82
CA CYS A 27 34.98 -18.17 -1.76
C CYS A 27 34.20 -17.40 -0.69
N SER A 28 34.79 -17.17 0.48
CA SER A 28 34.10 -16.43 1.55
C SER A 28 33.85 -14.96 1.20
N ARG A 29 34.72 -14.35 0.37
CA ARG A 29 34.62 -12.95 -0.08
C ARG A 29 33.75 -12.80 -1.33
N ASN A 30 33.79 -13.76 -2.24
CA ASN A 30 33.12 -13.70 -3.54
C ASN A 30 31.78 -14.48 -3.57
N HIS A 31 31.25 -14.89 -2.41
CA HIS A 31 29.98 -15.61 -2.32
C HIS A 31 28.80 -14.74 -2.77
N PRO A 32 27.86 -15.24 -3.61
CA PRO A 32 26.69 -14.47 -4.04
C PRO A 32 25.90 -13.89 -2.86
N ASP A 33 25.62 -14.71 -1.84
CA ASP A 33 24.89 -14.31 -0.63
C ASP A 33 25.61 -13.24 0.24
N LYS A 34 26.89 -12.94 -0.07
CA LYS A 34 27.70 -11.92 0.61
C LYS A 34 28.05 -10.73 -0.29
N GLY A 35 27.33 -10.55 -1.40
CA GLY A 35 27.55 -9.47 -2.37
C GLY A 35 28.57 -9.77 -3.47
N GLY A 36 29.03 -11.02 -3.58
CA GLY A 36 29.86 -11.48 -4.68
C GLY A 36 29.08 -11.78 -5.97
N SER A 37 29.79 -12.05 -7.07
CA SER A 37 29.19 -12.47 -8.33
C SER A 37 29.29 -13.99 -8.51
N ASN A 38 28.19 -14.62 -8.96
CA ASN A 38 28.16 -16.05 -9.27
C ASN A 38 29.23 -16.44 -10.32
N ALA A 39 29.47 -15.57 -11.31
CA ALA A 39 30.53 -15.79 -12.31
C ALA A 39 31.95 -15.77 -11.69
N LEU A 40 32.21 -14.90 -10.71
CA LEU A 40 33.48 -14.87 -9.98
C LEU A 40 33.65 -16.10 -9.08
N MET A 41 32.58 -16.57 -8.44
CA MET A 41 32.60 -17.82 -7.66
C MET A 41 32.96 -19.02 -8.55
N GLN A 42 32.29 -19.18 -9.70
CA GLN A 42 32.57 -20.27 -10.65
C GLN A 42 34.02 -20.23 -11.17
N LEU A 43 34.55 -19.03 -11.43
CA LEU A 43 35.93 -18.83 -11.87
C LEU A 43 36.95 -19.25 -10.79
N VAL A 44 36.70 -18.92 -9.52
CA VAL A 44 37.53 -19.35 -8.37
C VAL A 44 37.48 -20.86 -8.15
N VAL A 45 36.29 -21.49 -8.27
CA VAL A 45 36.13 -22.95 -8.16
C VAL A 45 36.91 -23.67 -9.26
N ASN A 46 36.76 -23.25 -10.52
CA ASN A 46 37.47 -23.85 -11.65
C ASN A 46 39.00 -23.70 -11.47
N ALA A 47 39.49 -22.53 -11.04
CA ALA A 47 40.92 -22.36 -10.78
C ALA A 47 41.46 -23.30 -9.70
N TYR A 48 40.73 -23.51 -8.61
CA TYR A 48 41.10 -24.45 -7.55
C TYR A 48 41.17 -25.90 -8.05
N GLU A 49 40.19 -26.33 -8.85
CA GLU A 49 40.19 -27.67 -9.47
C GLU A 49 41.36 -27.87 -10.44
N GLN A 50 41.67 -26.88 -11.29
CA GLN A 50 42.78 -26.96 -12.24
C GLN A 50 44.15 -26.96 -11.55
N VAL A 51 44.32 -26.18 -10.47
CA VAL A 51 45.56 -26.18 -9.68
C VAL A 51 45.76 -27.53 -8.98
N ILE A 52 44.73 -28.10 -8.35
CA ILE A 52 44.82 -29.45 -7.75
C ILE A 52 45.08 -30.54 -8.79
N ALA A 53 44.52 -30.40 -10.00
CA ALA A 53 44.79 -31.31 -11.11
C ALA A 53 46.18 -31.14 -11.77
N GLY A 54 47.07 -30.32 -11.19
CA GLY A 54 48.43 -30.08 -11.71
C GLY A 54 48.46 -29.25 -13.00
N LYS A 55 47.40 -28.50 -13.30
CA LYS A 55 47.21 -27.71 -14.53
C LYS A 55 47.17 -26.20 -14.25
N GLY A 56 47.77 -25.77 -13.14
CA GLY A 56 47.71 -24.41 -12.62
C GLY A 56 48.26 -23.33 -13.56
N ASP A 57 49.32 -23.64 -14.30
CA ASP A 57 49.97 -22.75 -15.27
C ASP A 57 49.19 -22.59 -16.60
N GLY A 58 48.07 -23.30 -16.76
CA GLY A 58 47.23 -23.17 -17.96
C GLY A 58 46.50 -21.82 -18.02
N ASP A 59 46.34 -21.26 -19.23
CA ASP A 59 45.57 -20.03 -19.44
C ASP A 59 44.10 -20.22 -19.04
N ALA A 60 43.68 -19.47 -18.03
CA ALA A 60 42.35 -19.59 -17.45
C ALA A 60 41.25 -19.01 -18.35
N LEU A 61 41.57 -17.98 -19.15
CA LEU A 61 40.58 -17.31 -20.00
C LEU A 61 40.15 -18.20 -21.16
N GLN A 62 41.11 -18.91 -21.75
CA GLN A 62 40.85 -19.83 -22.85
C GLN A 62 40.00 -21.04 -22.40
N LYS A 63 40.18 -21.51 -21.16
CA LYS A 63 39.40 -22.62 -20.59
C LYS A 63 38.04 -22.21 -20.03
N VAL A 64 37.84 -21.00 -19.51
CA VAL A 64 36.48 -20.56 -19.11
C VAL A 64 35.58 -20.41 -20.34
N ALA A 65 36.12 -19.92 -21.47
CA ALA A 65 35.41 -19.91 -22.76
C ALA A 65 35.14 -21.32 -23.32
N ALA A 66 35.99 -22.31 -23.01
CA ALA A 66 35.79 -23.71 -23.40
C ALA A 66 34.89 -24.51 -22.43
N ALA A 67 34.83 -24.14 -21.14
CA ALA A 67 34.04 -24.81 -20.12
C ALA A 67 32.56 -24.37 -20.14
N THR A 68 32.26 -23.17 -20.64
CA THR A 68 30.91 -22.82 -21.11
C THR A 68 30.56 -23.46 -22.47
N ALA A 69 31.45 -24.28 -23.03
CA ALA A 69 31.31 -24.91 -24.34
C ALA A 69 31.69 -26.41 -24.35
N ALA A 70 31.11 -27.21 -23.44
CA ALA A 70 31.16 -28.67 -23.48
C ALA A 70 29.84 -29.28 -22.94
N PRO A 71 29.37 -30.45 -23.44
CA PRO A 71 30.07 -31.41 -24.30
C PRO A 71 29.68 -31.34 -25.79
N GLN A 72 30.36 -32.18 -26.58
CA GLN A 72 30.29 -32.26 -28.04
C GLN A 72 28.87 -32.50 -28.57
N GLY A 73 28.41 -31.65 -29.50
CA GLY A 73 27.17 -31.88 -30.28
C GLY A 73 26.38 -30.63 -30.67
N GLN A 74 26.35 -29.57 -29.84
CA GLN A 74 25.39 -28.45 -29.99
C GLN A 74 26.00 -27.06 -30.20
N GLY A 75 27.31 -26.97 -30.47
CA GLY A 75 28.01 -25.68 -30.61
C GLY A 75 27.58 -24.83 -31.81
N GLN A 76 27.23 -25.47 -32.93
CA GLN A 76 26.75 -24.79 -34.14
C GLN A 76 25.31 -24.27 -33.97
N ASP A 77 24.39 -25.12 -33.50
CA ASP A 77 22.98 -24.75 -33.27
C ASP A 77 22.84 -23.56 -32.31
N ASN A 78 23.62 -23.54 -31.22
CA ASN A 78 23.55 -22.44 -30.26
C ASN A 78 24.04 -21.12 -30.86
N ASN A 79 25.11 -21.11 -31.67
CA ASN A 79 25.58 -19.89 -32.33
C ASN A 79 24.54 -19.38 -33.35
N GLU A 80 23.96 -20.27 -34.16
CA GLU A 80 22.90 -19.89 -35.10
C GLU A 80 21.63 -19.39 -34.38
N LEU A 81 21.26 -19.99 -33.24
CA LEU A 81 20.14 -19.57 -32.41
C LEU A 81 20.39 -18.21 -31.74
N TRP A 82 21.62 -17.92 -31.31
CA TRP A 82 22.03 -16.59 -30.84
C TRP A 82 21.97 -15.55 -31.96
N GLN A 83 22.47 -15.86 -33.17
CA GLN A 83 22.37 -14.96 -34.32
C GLN A 83 20.91 -14.68 -34.71
N LYS A 84 20.04 -15.70 -34.71
CA LYS A 84 18.59 -15.54 -34.92
C LYS A 84 17.96 -14.65 -33.84
N ARG A 85 18.37 -14.80 -32.57
CA ARG A 85 17.92 -13.91 -31.47
C ARG A 85 18.39 -12.46 -31.65
N CYS A 86 19.64 -12.23 -32.03
CA CYS A 86 20.15 -10.87 -32.28
C CYS A 86 19.39 -10.19 -33.43
N LYS A 87 19.18 -10.87 -34.56
CA LYS A 87 18.37 -10.36 -35.67
C LYS A 87 16.91 -10.08 -35.27
N LEU A 88 16.31 -10.94 -34.44
CA LEU A 88 14.96 -10.72 -33.91
C LEU A 88 14.90 -9.49 -32.98
N LEU A 89 15.94 -9.26 -32.18
CA LEU A 89 16.09 -8.10 -31.31
C LEU A 89 16.26 -6.80 -32.12
N GLU A 90 17.08 -6.81 -33.17
CA GLU A 90 17.24 -5.69 -34.12
C GLU A 90 15.92 -5.35 -34.82
N LEU A 91 15.16 -6.35 -35.25
CA LEU A 91 13.85 -6.15 -35.88
C LEU A 91 12.83 -5.56 -34.90
N LYS A 92 12.79 -6.06 -33.65
CA LYS A 92 11.93 -5.48 -32.61
C LYS A 92 12.36 -4.07 -32.20
N TYR A 93 13.67 -3.80 -32.18
CA TYR A 93 14.21 -2.48 -31.88
C TYR A 93 13.83 -1.46 -32.96
N THR A 94 14.02 -1.81 -34.24
CA THR A 94 13.63 -0.94 -35.37
C THR A 94 12.12 -0.73 -35.44
N GLN A 95 11.30 -1.76 -35.16
CA GLN A 95 9.84 -1.60 -35.02
C GLN A 95 9.49 -0.64 -33.87
N CYS A 96 10.03 -0.84 -32.67
CA CYS A 96 9.77 0.03 -31.52
C CYS A 96 10.21 1.48 -31.75
N MET A 97 11.32 1.69 -32.47
CA MET A 97 11.77 3.02 -32.88
C MET A 97 10.82 3.68 -33.89
N HIS A 98 10.24 2.89 -34.80
CA HIS A 98 9.23 3.39 -35.74
C HIS A 98 7.92 3.75 -35.03
N GLU A 99 7.43 2.90 -34.13
CA GLU A 99 6.26 3.16 -33.28
C GLU A 99 6.45 4.42 -32.42
N LYS A 100 7.63 4.58 -31.78
CA LYS A 100 7.98 5.80 -31.05
C LYS A 100 7.87 7.04 -31.93
N LYS A 101 8.48 7.02 -33.13
CA LYS A 101 8.45 8.15 -34.07
C LYS A 101 7.02 8.48 -34.54
N GLN A 102 6.17 7.47 -34.75
CA GLN A 102 4.75 7.67 -35.07
C GLN A 102 3.98 8.30 -33.90
N LEU A 103 4.25 7.91 -32.66
CA LEU A 103 3.63 8.50 -31.47
C LEU A 103 4.09 9.94 -31.25
N GLU A 104 5.39 10.25 -31.43
CA GLU A 104 5.91 11.61 -31.36
C GLU A 104 5.26 12.53 -32.42
N ALA A 105 5.09 12.05 -33.66
CA ALA A 105 4.39 12.78 -34.71
C ALA A 105 2.91 13.04 -34.34
N LYS A 106 2.20 12.04 -33.80
CA LYS A 106 0.81 12.20 -33.32
C LYS A 106 0.69 13.18 -32.15
N LEU A 107 1.65 13.21 -31.24
CA LEU A 107 1.68 14.20 -30.16
C LEU A 107 1.88 15.62 -30.70
N GLN A 108 2.74 15.79 -31.72
CA GLN A 108 2.91 17.09 -32.39
C GLN A 108 1.64 17.56 -33.12
N THR A 109 0.93 16.67 -33.83
CA THR A 109 -0.34 17.07 -34.49
C THR A 109 -1.42 17.43 -33.47
N MET A 110 -1.61 16.62 -32.42
CA MET A 110 -2.58 16.89 -31.35
C MET A 110 -2.27 18.20 -30.59
N ALA A 111 -0.98 18.52 -30.39
CA ALA A 111 -0.57 19.79 -29.79
C ALA A 111 -0.92 20.99 -30.69
N GLY A 112 -0.67 20.89 -32.00
CA GLY A 112 -1.06 21.92 -32.97
C GLY A 112 -2.57 22.12 -33.07
N GLU A 113 -3.34 21.04 -33.00
CA GLU A 113 -4.82 21.09 -32.96
C GLU A 113 -5.34 21.77 -31.69
N LEU A 114 -4.74 21.49 -30.52
CA LEU A 114 -5.08 22.17 -29.26
C LEU A 114 -4.75 23.67 -29.29
N GLU A 115 -3.63 24.07 -29.88
CA GLU A 115 -3.32 25.49 -30.08
C GLU A 115 -4.28 26.18 -31.05
N ALA A 116 -4.66 25.51 -32.14
CA ALA A 116 -5.65 26.02 -33.10
C ALA A 116 -7.04 26.18 -32.45
N ALA A 117 -7.49 25.18 -31.68
CA ALA A 117 -8.75 25.24 -30.93
C ALA A 117 -8.72 26.36 -29.89
N ARG A 118 -7.62 26.54 -29.16
CA ARG A 118 -7.44 27.64 -28.20
C ARG A 118 -7.59 29.01 -28.88
N ARG A 119 -6.99 29.21 -30.05
CA ARG A 119 -7.13 30.47 -30.81
C ARG A 119 -8.58 30.74 -31.27
N GLN A 120 -9.38 29.70 -31.54
CA GLN A 120 -10.81 29.85 -31.83
C GLN A 120 -11.65 30.21 -30.60
N VAL A 121 -11.27 29.73 -29.42
CA VAL A 121 -11.91 30.14 -28.15
C VAL A 121 -11.57 31.59 -27.82
N GLU A 122 -10.32 32.01 -28.02
CA GLU A 122 -9.88 33.39 -27.80
C GLU A 122 -10.55 34.36 -28.80
N SER A 123 -10.77 33.98 -30.07
CA SER A 123 -11.47 34.83 -31.06
C SER A 123 -13.00 34.87 -30.91
N SER A 124 -13.62 33.91 -30.22
CA SER A 124 -15.07 33.88 -29.95
C SER A 124 -15.47 34.57 -28.63
N SER A 125 -14.49 34.99 -27.83
CA SER A 125 -14.70 35.72 -26.56
C SER A 125 -15.30 37.15 -26.60
N PRO A 126 -15.41 37.90 -27.73
CA PRO A 126 -16.01 39.25 -27.71
C PRO A 126 -17.47 39.32 -27.23
N LYS A 127 -18.22 38.21 -27.27
CA LYS A 127 -19.66 38.19 -26.94
C LYS A 127 -19.99 38.33 -25.44
N LYS A 128 -19.03 38.10 -24.54
CA LYS A 128 -19.29 38.22 -23.08
C LYS A 128 -19.55 39.67 -22.63
N GLY A 129 -18.88 40.66 -23.24
CA GLY A 129 -19.06 42.07 -22.86
C GLY A 129 -20.47 42.61 -23.13
N ALA A 130 -21.14 42.11 -24.17
CA ALA A 130 -22.51 42.51 -24.49
C ALA A 130 -23.53 41.94 -23.48
N SER A 131 -23.39 40.66 -23.12
CA SER A 131 -24.28 40.01 -22.15
C SER A 131 -24.14 40.56 -20.73
N ASP A 132 -22.94 40.98 -20.33
CA ASP A 132 -22.72 41.57 -19.00
C ASP A 132 -23.38 42.95 -18.88
N GLY A 133 -23.41 43.74 -19.96
CA GLY A 133 -24.15 45.01 -20.02
C GLY A 133 -25.68 44.82 -19.91
N GLU A 134 -26.23 43.82 -20.61
CA GLU A 134 -27.66 43.49 -20.55
C GLU A 134 -28.07 42.91 -19.18
N LEU A 135 -27.20 42.11 -18.55
CA LEU A 135 -27.39 41.69 -17.15
C LEU A 135 -27.36 42.87 -16.17
N GLN A 136 -26.60 43.93 -16.47
CA GLN A 136 -26.53 45.12 -15.64
C GLN A 136 -27.76 46.02 -15.79
N THR A 137 -28.32 46.18 -17.00
CA THR A 137 -29.61 46.88 -17.19
C THR A 137 -30.76 46.13 -16.52
N LEU A 138 -30.87 44.82 -16.71
CA LEU A 138 -31.89 43.99 -16.05
C LEU A 138 -31.82 44.05 -14.51
N ARG A 139 -30.62 44.09 -13.92
CA ARG A 139 -30.44 44.29 -12.47
C ARG A 139 -30.94 45.66 -11.99
N ASN A 140 -30.72 46.71 -12.78
CA ASN A 140 -31.17 48.06 -12.45
C ASN A 140 -32.70 48.19 -12.57
N GLU A 141 -33.31 47.59 -13.59
CA GLU A 141 -34.77 47.54 -13.73
C GLU A 141 -35.43 46.73 -12.62
N ASN A 142 -34.85 45.59 -12.22
CA ASN A 142 -35.38 44.76 -11.14
C ASN A 142 -35.37 45.53 -9.79
N ARG A 143 -34.29 46.29 -9.50
CA ARG A 143 -34.27 47.22 -8.35
C ARG A 143 -35.34 48.31 -8.44
N ARG A 144 -35.57 48.88 -9.63
CA ARG A 144 -36.63 49.88 -9.85
C ARG A 144 -38.01 49.27 -9.59
N LEU A 145 -38.29 48.08 -10.13
CA LEU A 145 -39.56 47.37 -9.90
C LEU A 145 -39.75 47.01 -8.42
N GLN A 146 -38.71 46.56 -7.72
CA GLN A 146 -38.75 46.35 -6.27
C GLN A 146 -39.09 47.64 -5.51
N SER A 147 -38.54 48.79 -5.90
CA SER A 147 -38.91 50.07 -5.27
C SER A 147 -40.39 50.44 -5.50
N GLN A 148 -40.92 50.20 -6.70
CA GLN A 148 -42.35 50.43 -7.01
C GLN A 148 -43.28 49.48 -6.24
N VAL A 149 -42.90 48.20 -6.10
CA VAL A 149 -43.64 47.26 -5.25
C VAL A 149 -43.60 47.70 -3.79
N SER A 150 -42.46 48.22 -3.29
CA SER A 150 -42.38 48.72 -1.92
C SER A 150 -43.20 49.99 -1.68
N SER A 151 -43.29 50.92 -2.64
CA SER A 151 -44.12 52.12 -2.52
C SER A 151 -45.61 51.78 -2.58
N LEU A 152 -46.03 50.94 -3.53
CA LEU A 152 -47.42 50.47 -3.61
C LEU A 152 -47.85 49.68 -2.37
N ASN A 153 -46.96 48.89 -1.78
CA ASN A 153 -47.25 48.21 -0.51
C ASN A 153 -47.35 49.18 0.67
N ALA A 154 -46.58 50.27 0.68
CA ALA A 154 -46.70 51.32 1.69
C ALA A 154 -48.01 52.11 1.52
N GLU A 155 -48.38 52.49 0.29
CA GLU A 155 -49.66 53.13 -0.03
C GLU A 155 -50.86 52.23 0.31
N LEU A 156 -50.78 50.92 0.04
CA LEU A 156 -51.79 49.95 0.48
C LEU A 156 -51.84 49.80 2.00
N ALA A 157 -50.71 49.89 2.71
CA ALA A 157 -50.69 49.87 4.17
C ALA A 157 -51.32 51.15 4.75
N GLU A 158 -51.10 52.31 4.14
CA GLU A 158 -51.69 53.60 4.52
C GLU A 158 -53.20 53.67 4.22
N CYS A 159 -53.63 53.18 3.06
CA CYS A 159 -55.05 52.97 2.75
C CYS A 159 -55.73 52.00 3.73
N ASN A 160 -55.06 50.90 4.11
CA ASN A 160 -55.62 49.97 5.10
C ASN A 160 -55.62 50.55 6.53
N ALA A 161 -54.66 51.39 6.89
CA ALA A 161 -54.62 52.09 8.17
C ALA A 161 -55.73 53.15 8.27
N THR A 162 -55.94 53.94 7.21
CA THR A 162 -57.02 54.93 7.14
C THR A 162 -58.41 54.28 7.11
N MET A 163 -58.58 53.17 6.39
CA MET A 163 -59.81 52.35 6.44
C MET A 163 -60.09 51.79 7.85
N ARG A 164 -59.06 51.39 8.60
CA ARG A 164 -59.22 50.92 10.00
C ARG A 164 -59.58 52.06 10.96
N MET A 165 -58.94 53.22 10.83
CA MET A 165 -59.27 54.43 11.62
C MET A 165 -60.69 54.96 11.31
N GLY A 166 -61.24 54.65 10.13
CA GLY A 166 -62.61 55.01 9.75
C GLY A 166 -63.71 54.10 10.29
N ASN A 167 -63.37 52.96 10.92
CA ASN A 167 -64.34 51.93 11.31
C ASN A 167 -64.52 51.74 12.83
N GLU A 168 -63.82 52.52 13.67
CA GLU A 168 -64.03 52.54 15.14
C GLU A 168 -65.20 53.48 15.56
N PHE A 169 -66.34 53.41 14.87
CA PHE A 169 -67.57 54.06 15.34
C PHE A 169 -68.88 53.36 14.90
N LYS A 170 -69.07 52.10 15.33
CA LYS A 170 -70.38 51.56 15.79
C LYS A 170 -70.27 50.12 16.32
N THR A 171 -70.56 50.00 17.61
CA THR A 171 -71.19 48.89 18.37
C THR A 171 -71.48 47.54 17.69
N ASP A 172 -71.10 46.47 18.39
CA ASP A 172 -71.90 45.29 18.77
C ASP A 172 -73.14 44.92 17.92
N GLU A 173 -73.17 43.72 17.33
CA GLU A 173 -73.80 42.51 17.92
C GLU A 173 -73.56 41.25 17.04
N ASP A 174 -73.84 40.07 17.59
CA ASP A 174 -73.68 38.68 17.09
C ASP A 174 -73.82 38.39 15.57
N THR A 175 -73.01 37.42 15.05
CA THR A 175 -73.46 36.03 14.77
C THR A 175 -72.34 35.13 14.18
N LYS A 176 -72.41 33.82 14.48
CA LYS A 176 -71.47 32.74 14.12
C LYS A 176 -71.52 32.34 12.62
N GLN A 177 -70.37 31.99 12.01
CA GLN A 177 -70.05 30.61 11.58
C GLN A 177 -68.67 30.47 10.85
N THR A 178 -68.02 29.33 11.14
CA THR A 178 -67.10 28.46 10.34
C THR A 178 -66.74 28.85 8.88
N GLU A 179 -65.55 28.56 8.32
CA GLU A 179 -64.61 27.43 8.58
C GLU A 179 -63.24 27.63 7.87
N ASN A 180 -62.16 26.97 8.36
CA ASN A 180 -60.88 26.64 7.64
C ASN A 180 -60.07 27.82 7.03
N LYS A 181 -58.73 27.90 6.98
CA LYS A 181 -57.55 27.03 7.17
C LYS A 181 -56.30 27.97 7.23
N GLU A 182 -55.05 27.64 7.58
CA GLU A 182 -54.38 26.41 8.05
C GLU A 182 -53.07 26.76 8.83
N ASN A 183 -52.70 25.92 9.81
CA ASN A 183 -51.37 25.67 10.42
C ASN A 183 -50.28 26.76 10.47
N ASN A 184 -50.09 27.30 11.68
CA ASN A 184 -48.78 27.70 12.22
C ASN A 184 -48.53 26.91 13.52
N ARG A 185 -47.44 26.13 13.64
CA ARG A 185 -47.02 25.49 14.91
C ARG A 185 -45.57 24.99 14.91
N GLU A 186 -44.82 25.45 15.89
CA GLU A 186 -43.44 25.06 16.19
C GLU A 186 -43.34 23.66 16.83
N PRO A 187 -42.23 22.92 16.64
CA PRO A 187 -42.04 21.60 17.24
C PRO A 187 -41.61 21.69 18.72
N ARG A 188 -42.54 21.37 19.63
CA ARG A 188 -42.27 21.28 21.07
C ARG A 188 -41.49 19.99 21.38
N ARG A 189 -40.33 20.11 22.03
CA ARG A 189 -39.42 18.98 22.35
C ARG A 189 -40.03 17.98 23.34
N ASP A 190 -40.23 16.74 22.90
CA ASP A 190 -40.60 15.62 23.79
C ASP A 190 -39.43 15.17 24.68
N SER A 191 -39.65 15.17 25.99
CA SER A 191 -38.66 14.81 27.01
C SER A 191 -38.67 13.32 27.40
N ALA A 192 -39.61 12.53 26.87
CA ALA A 192 -39.79 11.12 27.21
C ALA A 192 -38.71 10.19 26.63
N ALA A 193 -38.15 10.50 25.45
CA ALA A 193 -37.15 9.65 24.78
C ALA A 193 -35.82 9.54 25.56
N LYS A 194 -35.43 10.61 26.26
CA LYS A 194 -34.13 10.69 26.96
C LYS A 194 -33.98 9.72 28.14
N ARG A 195 -35.09 9.32 28.78
CA ARG A 195 -35.04 8.39 29.93
C ARG A 195 -34.76 6.95 29.52
N LYS A 196 -35.14 6.52 28.30
CA LYS A 196 -34.89 5.16 27.82
C LYS A 196 -33.44 4.93 27.40
N VAL A 197 -32.79 5.94 26.81
CA VAL A 197 -31.38 5.88 26.40
C VAL A 197 -30.45 5.72 27.62
N PHE A 198 -30.75 6.41 28.72
CA PHE A 198 -29.89 6.39 29.91
C PHE A 198 -29.86 5.00 30.59
N VAL A 199 -31.00 4.30 30.66
CA VAL A 199 -31.07 2.95 31.26
C VAL A 199 -30.26 1.93 30.45
N VAL A 200 -30.34 1.98 29.12
CA VAL A 200 -29.55 1.09 28.24
C VAL A 200 -28.05 1.33 28.42
N LEU A 201 -27.63 2.60 28.52
CA LEU A 201 -26.22 2.98 28.65
C LEU A 201 -25.62 2.54 30.01
N VAL A 202 -26.40 2.60 31.10
CA VAL A 202 -25.98 2.08 32.42
C VAL A 202 -25.84 0.56 32.41
N VAL A 203 -26.76 -0.18 31.79
CA VAL A 203 -26.64 -1.64 31.67
C VAL A 203 -25.41 -2.04 30.84
N LEU A 204 -25.12 -1.30 29.76
CA LEU A 204 -23.94 -1.53 28.93
C LEU A 204 -22.63 -1.27 29.69
N LEU A 205 -22.59 -0.25 30.56
CA LEU A 205 -21.43 0.02 31.44
C LEU A 205 -21.23 -1.03 32.53
N VAL A 206 -22.29 -1.60 33.10
CA VAL A 206 -22.17 -2.69 34.09
C VAL A 206 -21.67 -3.98 33.44
N VAL A 207 -22.15 -4.30 32.23
CA VAL A 207 -21.70 -5.48 31.48
C VAL A 207 -20.25 -5.33 31.00
N SER A 208 -19.82 -4.14 30.58
CA SER A 208 -18.41 -3.91 30.24
C SER A 208 -17.50 -3.97 31.47
N ALA A 209 -17.90 -3.37 32.60
CA ALA A 209 -17.13 -3.42 33.85
C ALA A 209 -16.91 -4.86 34.36
N LEU A 210 -17.89 -5.76 34.21
CA LEU A 210 -17.76 -7.17 34.56
C LEU A 210 -16.97 -7.99 33.52
N GLY A 211 -16.88 -7.52 32.28
CA GLY A 211 -16.11 -8.18 31.21
C GLY A 211 -14.59 -8.01 31.30
N PHE A 212 -14.10 -7.00 32.04
CA PHE A 212 -12.67 -6.72 32.21
C PHE A 212 -11.99 -7.45 33.39
N LEU A 213 -12.73 -8.29 34.12
CA LEU A 213 -12.16 -9.15 35.17
C LEU A 213 -11.53 -10.41 34.54
N ASN A 214 -10.20 -10.32 34.29
CA ASN A 214 -9.39 -11.42 33.76
C ASN A 214 -9.60 -12.73 34.53
N LYS A 215 -9.91 -13.81 33.80
CA LYS A 215 -10.11 -15.15 34.37
C LYS A 215 -8.89 -15.68 35.15
N ASP A 216 -7.70 -15.19 34.82
CA ASP A 216 -6.44 -15.63 35.40
C ASP A 216 -6.17 -15.10 36.82
N THR A 217 -6.94 -14.10 37.30
CA THR A 217 -6.78 -13.57 38.67
C THR A 217 -7.67 -14.27 39.71
N LEU A 218 -8.75 -14.92 39.28
CA LEU A 218 -9.66 -15.65 40.19
C LEU A 218 -9.18 -17.07 40.50
N SER A 219 -8.46 -17.72 39.58
CA SER A 219 -7.90 -19.07 39.80
C SER A 219 -6.78 -19.08 40.86
N ALA A 220 -5.97 -18.02 40.91
CA ALA A 220 -4.86 -17.88 41.86
C ALA A 220 -5.29 -17.69 43.33
N TRP A 221 -6.52 -17.25 43.58
CA TRP A 221 -7.04 -17.00 44.94
C TRP A 221 -7.80 -18.21 45.52
N LEU A 222 -8.28 -19.12 44.67
CA LEU A 222 -9.13 -20.25 45.08
C LEU A 222 -8.36 -21.56 45.37
N PHE A 223 -7.10 -21.67 44.95
CA PHE A 223 -6.30 -22.89 45.12
C PHE A 223 -4.85 -22.59 45.55
N PRO A 224 -4.59 -22.34 46.85
CA PRO A 224 -3.23 -22.33 47.39
C PRO A 224 -2.70 -23.77 47.42
N SER A 225 -2.00 -24.18 46.35
CA SER A 225 -1.32 -25.48 46.32
C SER A 225 -0.07 -25.41 47.21
N PRO A 226 0.12 -26.32 48.19
CA PRO A 226 1.18 -26.20 49.19
C PRO A 226 2.56 -26.54 48.61
N GLU A 227 3.55 -25.72 48.94
CA GLU A 227 4.96 -26.01 48.68
C GLU A 227 5.41 -27.28 49.41
N SER A 228 5.85 -28.29 48.66
CA SER A 228 6.48 -29.49 49.20
C SER A 228 8.00 -29.35 49.12
N ASN A 229 8.62 -28.79 50.17
CA ASN A 229 10.06 -28.82 50.35
C ASN A 229 10.58 -30.27 50.45
N GLN A 230 11.45 -30.67 49.52
CA GLN A 230 12.43 -31.74 49.74
C GLN A 230 13.76 -31.37 49.09
N GLU A 231 14.55 -30.58 49.80
CA GLU A 231 16.00 -30.57 49.59
C GLU A 231 16.57 -31.93 50.00
N LYS A 232 17.09 -32.69 49.03
CA LYS A 232 17.88 -33.90 49.32
C LYS A 232 19.34 -33.51 49.48
N PRO A 233 20.08 -34.08 50.45
CA PRO A 233 21.46 -33.71 50.70
C PRO A 233 22.34 -34.05 49.49
N LEU A 234 23.15 -33.07 49.08
CA LEU A 234 23.99 -33.13 47.89
C LEU A 234 25.18 -34.09 48.12
N VAL A 235 25.07 -35.34 47.70
CA VAL A 235 26.25 -36.22 47.59
C VAL A 235 27.06 -35.71 46.39
N LYS A 236 28.19 -35.07 46.67
CA LYS A 236 29.19 -34.68 45.67
C LYS A 236 29.89 -35.93 45.12
N VAL A 237 29.24 -36.60 44.18
CA VAL A 237 29.92 -37.50 43.25
C VAL A 237 30.57 -36.63 42.19
N GLU A 238 31.89 -36.70 42.08
CA GLU A 238 32.66 -36.01 41.05
C GLU A 238 32.27 -36.61 39.68
N PRO A 239 31.66 -35.83 38.76
CA PRO A 239 31.11 -36.40 37.55
C PRO A 239 32.23 -36.86 36.62
N ASN A 240 32.13 -38.11 36.17
CA ASN A 240 33.01 -38.69 35.17
C ASN A 240 33.09 -37.75 33.95
N PRO A 241 34.29 -37.35 33.48
CA PRO A 241 34.43 -36.37 32.40
C PRO A 241 33.71 -36.75 31.09
N GLU A 242 33.50 -38.05 30.83
CA GLU A 242 32.72 -38.51 29.68
C GLU A 242 31.24 -38.15 29.75
N ASP A 243 30.64 -38.16 30.95
CA ASP A 243 29.22 -37.88 31.14
C ASP A 243 28.95 -36.36 31.09
N LEU A 244 29.89 -35.56 31.60
CA LEU A 244 29.87 -34.10 31.41
C LEU A 244 30.00 -33.72 29.92
N ALA A 245 30.85 -34.42 29.16
CA ALA A 245 30.98 -34.23 27.72
C ALA A 245 29.70 -34.62 26.96
N ARG A 246 29.00 -35.67 27.41
CA ARG A 246 27.69 -36.07 26.85
C ARG A 246 26.60 -35.05 27.16
N GLU A 247 26.47 -34.58 28.40
CA GLU A 247 25.53 -33.50 28.75
C GLU A 247 25.80 -32.22 27.95
N LEU A 248 27.07 -31.83 27.78
CA LEU A 248 27.43 -30.65 26.98
C LEU A 248 27.10 -30.86 25.50
N ALA A 249 27.38 -32.02 24.93
CA ALA A 249 27.03 -32.35 23.54
C ALA A 249 25.50 -32.41 23.34
N GLU A 250 24.75 -32.89 24.32
CA GLU A 250 23.29 -32.94 24.27
C GLU A 250 22.65 -31.57 24.46
N ARG A 251 23.15 -30.74 25.38
CA ARG A 251 22.77 -29.32 25.50
C ARG A 251 23.12 -28.53 24.24
N GLN A 252 24.28 -28.78 23.61
CA GLN A 252 24.64 -28.17 22.33
C GLN A 252 23.71 -28.63 21.20
N ARG A 253 23.32 -29.91 21.16
CA ARG A 253 22.32 -30.43 20.21
C ARG A 253 20.94 -29.81 20.42
N LEU A 254 20.49 -29.63 21.66
CA LEU A 254 19.22 -29.00 22.00
C LEU A 254 19.24 -27.49 21.69
N ALA A 255 20.35 -26.80 21.98
CA ALA A 255 20.55 -25.39 21.62
C ALA A 255 20.60 -25.18 20.09
N ALA A 256 21.28 -26.06 19.35
CA ALA A 256 21.29 -26.06 17.89
C ALA A 256 19.93 -26.42 17.27
N LYS A 257 19.03 -27.05 18.03
CA LYS A 257 17.65 -27.36 17.63
C LYS A 257 16.64 -26.29 18.09
N LYS A 258 17.11 -25.11 18.51
CA LYS A 258 16.24 -23.93 18.65
C LYS A 258 15.76 -23.51 17.27
N VAL A 259 14.60 -24.03 16.89
CA VAL A 259 13.91 -23.71 15.62
C VAL A 259 13.86 -22.20 15.48
N VAL A 260 14.47 -21.68 14.41
CA VAL A 260 14.33 -20.28 14.03
C VAL A 260 12.87 -20.10 13.60
N GLU A 261 12.07 -19.63 14.53
CA GLU A 261 10.64 -19.43 14.36
C GLU A 261 10.43 -18.41 13.23
N LYS A 262 9.91 -18.87 12.09
CA LYS A 262 9.84 -18.05 10.88
C LYS A 262 8.94 -16.84 11.16
N PRO A 263 9.35 -15.60 10.84
CA PRO A 263 8.52 -14.42 11.05
C PRO A 263 7.11 -14.60 10.47
N ILE A 264 6.10 -14.34 11.29
CA ILE A 264 4.69 -14.47 10.90
C ILE A 264 4.35 -13.29 9.97
N GLU A 265 4.22 -13.57 8.68
CA GLU A 265 3.96 -12.57 7.64
C GLU A 265 2.51 -12.04 7.74
N PRO A 266 2.26 -10.72 7.82
CA PRO A 266 0.94 -10.16 8.12
C PRO A 266 -0.04 -10.33 6.94
N ARG A 267 -1.27 -10.76 7.24
CA ARG A 267 -2.32 -11.07 6.25
C ARG A 267 -3.56 -10.20 6.42
N ILE A 268 -4.01 -9.58 5.33
CA ILE A 268 -5.20 -8.69 5.33
C ILE A 268 -6.53 -9.46 5.43
N ARG A 269 -7.51 -8.83 6.08
CA ARG A 269 -8.92 -9.21 6.03
C ARG A 269 -9.54 -8.75 4.70
N LEU A 270 -10.46 -9.54 4.15
CA LEU A 270 -11.17 -9.22 2.91
C LEU A 270 -12.36 -8.29 3.19
N ALA A 271 -12.41 -7.14 2.51
CA ALA A 271 -13.51 -6.18 2.62
C ALA A 271 -14.53 -6.36 1.49
N ASN A 272 -15.82 -6.19 1.79
CA ASN A 272 -16.88 -6.25 0.79
C ASN A 272 -17.12 -4.91 0.07
N SER A 273 -16.76 -3.79 0.71
CA SER A 273 -16.79 -2.45 0.10
C SER A 273 -15.67 -2.26 -0.91
N VAL A 274 -15.98 -1.58 -2.00
CA VAL A 274 -15.03 -1.18 -3.06
C VAL A 274 -14.85 0.33 -3.02
N GLY A 275 -13.63 0.82 -3.20
CA GLY A 275 -13.35 2.25 -3.36
C GLY A 275 -13.52 3.14 -2.10
N VAL A 276 -13.70 2.52 -0.94
CA VAL A 276 -13.76 3.18 0.38
C VAL A 276 -12.58 2.70 1.21
N TRP A 277 -11.85 3.63 1.81
CA TRP A 277 -10.78 3.30 2.75
C TRP A 277 -11.37 2.80 4.07
N THR A 278 -10.77 1.76 4.64
CA THR A 278 -11.20 1.17 5.91
C THR A 278 -10.01 0.88 6.81
N LEU A 279 -10.15 1.17 8.10
CA LEU A 279 -9.23 0.75 9.15
C LEU A 279 -9.55 -0.69 9.57
N ALA A 280 -8.53 -1.54 9.63
CA ALA A 280 -8.65 -2.95 10.03
C ALA A 280 -7.37 -3.44 10.72
N GLU A 281 -7.43 -4.63 11.31
CA GLU A 281 -6.27 -5.34 11.87
C GLU A 281 -5.97 -6.57 11.04
N PHE A 282 -4.69 -6.94 10.91
CA PHE A 282 -4.32 -8.17 10.19
C PHE A 282 -4.94 -9.43 10.84
N GLU A 283 -5.23 -10.45 10.06
CA GLU A 283 -5.87 -11.70 10.52
C GLU A 283 -5.04 -12.45 11.58
N ASN A 284 -3.72 -12.28 11.53
CA ASN A 284 -2.74 -13.04 12.30
C ASN A 284 -1.79 -12.18 13.15
N VAL A 285 -1.91 -10.85 13.08
CA VAL A 285 -1.09 -9.91 13.85
C VAL A 285 -1.99 -8.76 14.30
N SER A 286 -2.01 -8.44 15.59
CA SER A 286 -2.75 -7.31 16.18
C SER A 286 -2.08 -5.96 15.88
N LYS A 287 -1.83 -5.69 14.60
CA LYS A 287 -1.33 -4.42 14.08
C LYS A 287 -2.41 -3.79 13.18
N PRO A 288 -2.73 -2.51 13.35
CA PRO A 288 -3.67 -1.83 12.48
C PRO A 288 -3.04 -1.56 11.11
N TYR A 289 -3.90 -1.52 10.11
CA TYR A 289 -3.61 -1.08 8.75
C TYR A 289 -4.84 -0.42 8.15
N ILE A 290 -4.65 0.42 7.15
CA ILE A 290 -5.74 0.91 6.30
C ILE A 290 -5.67 0.26 4.94
N SER A 291 -6.81 -0.02 4.35
CA SER A 291 -6.86 -0.50 2.97
C SER A 291 -8.04 0.03 2.19
N VAL A 292 -7.86 0.07 0.87
CA VAL A 292 -8.91 0.27 -0.12
C VAL A 292 -8.86 -0.85 -1.15
N ARG A 293 -10.04 -1.31 -1.57
CA ARG A 293 -10.23 -2.39 -2.53
C ARG A 293 -10.62 -1.83 -3.91
N SER A 294 -10.05 -2.36 -5.00
CA SER A 294 -10.50 -2.09 -6.37
C SER A 294 -11.73 -2.93 -6.75
N GLU A 295 -12.42 -2.53 -7.82
CA GLU A 295 -13.50 -3.34 -8.43
C GLU A 295 -13.00 -4.74 -8.81
N ASP A 296 -11.73 -4.83 -9.21
CA ASP A 296 -11.04 -6.03 -9.66
C ASP A 296 -10.63 -6.97 -8.51
N GLY A 297 -10.74 -6.51 -7.25
CA GLY A 297 -10.47 -7.29 -6.04
C GLY A 297 -9.03 -7.24 -5.53
N SER A 298 -8.16 -6.42 -6.14
CA SER A 298 -6.86 -6.08 -5.56
C SER A 298 -7.04 -5.03 -4.45
N TYR A 299 -6.02 -4.86 -3.60
CA TYR A 299 -6.04 -3.88 -2.51
C TYR A 299 -4.79 -3.00 -2.55
N ILE A 300 -4.93 -1.78 -2.05
CA ILE A 300 -3.80 -0.98 -1.56
C ILE A 300 -3.87 -1.00 -0.03
N VAL A 301 -2.72 -1.16 0.61
CA VAL A 301 -2.59 -1.35 2.06
C VAL A 301 -1.48 -0.44 2.60
N LYS A 302 -1.72 0.24 3.72
CA LYS A 302 -0.71 0.97 4.49
C LYS A 302 -0.78 0.54 5.96
N SER A 303 0.34 0.07 6.50
CA SER A 303 0.49 -0.26 7.93
C SER A 303 1.21 0.88 8.68
N CYS A 304 1.38 0.77 9.99
CA CYS A 304 2.17 1.73 10.77
C CYS A 304 3.63 1.82 10.29
N THR A 305 4.27 0.66 10.08
CA THR A 305 5.74 0.56 9.91
C THR A 305 6.20 0.48 8.46
N GLU A 306 5.33 0.11 7.53
CA GLU A 306 5.68 -0.12 6.12
C GLU A 306 5.02 0.93 5.24
N ASP A 307 5.60 1.21 4.08
CA ASP A 307 5.01 2.09 3.06
C ASP A 307 3.77 1.48 2.40
N PHE A 308 3.19 2.18 1.43
CA PHE A 308 2.04 1.68 0.68
C PHE A 308 2.43 0.43 -0.12
N LYS A 309 1.62 -0.62 0.01
CA LYS A 309 1.77 -1.91 -0.68
C LYS A 309 0.54 -2.22 -1.52
N TYR A 310 0.78 -2.77 -2.70
CA TYR A 310 -0.23 -3.24 -3.64
C TYR A 310 -0.37 -4.77 -3.53
N TYR A 311 -1.55 -5.21 -3.11
CA TYR A 311 -1.95 -6.61 -2.97
C TYR A 311 -2.77 -6.97 -4.21
N LYS A 312 -2.09 -7.42 -5.26
CA LYS A 312 -2.68 -7.80 -6.54
C LYS A 312 -3.46 -9.11 -6.40
N SER A 313 -4.74 -9.12 -6.79
CA SER A 313 -5.52 -10.35 -6.80
C SER A 313 -4.98 -11.37 -7.80
N MET A 314 -4.76 -12.61 -7.34
CA MET A 314 -4.34 -13.73 -8.21
C MET A 314 -5.47 -14.30 -9.09
N THR A 315 -6.71 -13.81 -8.96
CA THR A 315 -7.84 -14.29 -9.77
C THR A 315 -7.75 -13.86 -11.24
N ARG A 316 -6.90 -12.87 -11.57
CA ARG A 316 -6.67 -12.40 -12.94
C ARG A 316 -5.31 -12.88 -13.47
N ARG A 317 -5.23 -13.09 -14.78
CA ARG A 317 -3.94 -13.36 -15.46
C ARG A 317 -2.98 -12.20 -15.20
N SER A 318 -1.73 -12.53 -14.90
CA SER A 318 -0.69 -11.54 -14.67
C SER A 318 -0.48 -10.65 -15.90
N SER A 319 -0.87 -9.38 -15.80
CA SER A 319 -0.37 -8.33 -16.67
C SER A 319 1.16 -8.18 -16.49
N ARG A 320 1.81 -7.53 -17.47
CA ARG A 320 3.18 -7.04 -17.28
C ARG A 320 3.16 -5.99 -16.17
N MET A 321 3.79 -6.30 -15.03
CA MET A 321 3.89 -5.35 -13.92
C MET A 321 4.68 -4.10 -14.34
N PRO A 322 4.24 -2.88 -13.93
CA PRO A 322 5.01 -1.66 -14.13
C PRO A 322 6.26 -1.64 -13.22
N SER A 323 7.29 -0.91 -13.63
CA SER A 323 8.60 -0.90 -12.97
C SER A 323 8.64 -0.25 -11.58
N ASN A 324 7.58 0.49 -11.21
CA ASN A 324 7.43 1.13 -9.90
C ASN A 324 6.87 0.18 -8.82
N LEU A 325 6.59 -1.09 -9.16
CA LEU A 325 6.09 -2.09 -8.23
C LEU A 325 7.17 -3.17 -8.00
N ILE A 326 7.74 -3.18 -6.79
CA ILE A 326 8.78 -4.14 -6.39
C ILE A 326 8.08 -5.35 -5.75
N PHE A 327 8.27 -6.54 -6.31
CA PHE A 327 7.73 -7.77 -5.73
C PHE A 327 8.38 -8.06 -4.37
N GLU A 328 7.56 -8.29 -3.35
CA GLU A 328 8.02 -8.67 -2.01
C GLU A 328 7.78 -10.16 -1.74
N ARG A 329 6.51 -10.59 -1.81
CA ARG A 329 6.06 -11.92 -1.39
C ARG A 329 4.76 -12.32 -2.09
N ARG A 330 4.41 -13.61 -2.02
CA ARG A 330 3.16 -14.17 -2.57
C ARG A 330 2.41 -14.90 -1.47
N ASP A 331 1.18 -14.47 -1.22
CA ASP A 331 0.18 -15.14 -0.39
C ASP A 331 -0.70 -16.08 -1.23
N ARG A 332 -1.59 -16.85 -0.58
CA ARG A 332 -2.51 -17.79 -1.26
C ARG A 332 -3.41 -17.15 -2.31
N HIS A 333 -3.78 -15.88 -2.13
CA HIS A 333 -4.73 -15.17 -3.00
C HIS A 333 -4.15 -13.89 -3.62
N PHE A 334 -2.96 -13.45 -3.18
CA PHE A 334 -2.39 -12.15 -3.53
C PHE A 334 -0.90 -12.23 -3.87
N GLU A 335 -0.49 -11.48 -4.89
CA GLU A 335 0.92 -11.12 -5.10
C GLU A 335 1.14 -9.72 -4.52
N ILE A 336 2.11 -9.58 -3.62
CA ILE A 336 2.32 -8.35 -2.83
C ILE A 336 3.54 -7.61 -3.37
N TYR A 337 3.34 -6.33 -3.66
CA TYR A 337 4.34 -5.42 -4.20
C TYR A 337 4.45 -4.15 -3.35
N GLY A 338 5.66 -3.73 -3.02
CA GLY A 338 5.93 -2.41 -2.47
C GLY A 338 5.81 -1.33 -3.56
N ILE A 339 5.31 -0.14 -3.19
CA ILE A 339 5.19 1.04 -4.06
C ILE A 339 6.21 2.10 -3.62
N PRO A 340 7.52 1.96 -3.89
CA PRO A 340 8.55 2.88 -3.40
C PRO A 340 8.49 4.29 -4.02
N TYR A 341 7.87 4.47 -5.18
CA TYR A 341 7.78 5.76 -5.85
C TYR A 341 6.62 5.84 -6.86
N GLY A 342 6.26 7.06 -7.26
CA GLY A 342 5.20 7.34 -8.22
C GLY A 342 3.81 7.39 -7.59
N ASN A 343 2.79 7.09 -8.40
CA ASN A 343 1.39 7.17 -7.96
C ASN A 343 1.08 6.09 -6.91
N GLY A 344 0.52 6.53 -5.78
CA GLY A 344 0.14 5.68 -4.65
C GLY A 344 1.24 5.43 -3.62
N ALA A 345 2.47 5.90 -3.86
CA ALA A 345 3.62 5.67 -2.98
C ALA A 345 3.58 6.49 -1.67
N ALA A 346 3.02 7.70 -1.69
CA ALA A 346 2.95 8.59 -0.53
C ALA A 346 1.52 9.03 -0.23
N ALA A 347 1.23 9.37 1.03
CA ALA A 347 -0.09 9.80 1.48
C ALA A 347 -0.60 11.05 0.73
N SER A 348 0.30 11.95 0.30
CA SER A 348 -0.02 13.14 -0.49
C SER A 348 -0.57 12.83 -1.89
N ASN A 349 -0.22 11.69 -2.50
CA ASN A 349 -0.83 11.26 -3.75
C ASN A 349 -2.32 10.95 -3.55
N TRP A 350 -2.64 10.36 -2.40
CA TRP A 350 -4.00 10.00 -2.02
C TRP A 350 -4.80 11.26 -1.64
N THR A 351 -4.38 12.06 -0.65
CA THR A 351 -5.13 13.26 -0.20
C THR A 351 -5.55 14.19 -1.34
N ASN A 352 -4.69 14.37 -2.34
CA ASN A 352 -4.91 15.33 -3.42
C ASN A 352 -5.73 14.77 -4.61
N SER A 353 -6.13 13.49 -4.56
CA SER A 353 -6.76 12.79 -5.69
C SER A 353 -8.10 12.15 -5.30
N LYS A 354 -9.11 12.27 -6.17
CA LYS A 354 -10.39 11.54 -6.01
C LYS A 354 -10.24 10.03 -6.23
N SER A 355 -9.28 9.64 -7.07
CA SER A 355 -8.91 8.25 -7.34
C SER A 355 -7.48 8.19 -7.86
N LEU A 356 -6.81 7.07 -7.65
CA LEU A 356 -5.48 6.79 -8.23
C LEU A 356 -5.53 5.53 -9.10
N MET A 357 -4.69 5.50 -10.13
CA MET A 357 -4.48 4.34 -10.98
C MET A 357 -3.16 3.66 -10.61
N VAL A 358 -3.21 2.37 -10.26
CA VAL A 358 -2.05 1.52 -9.95
C VAL A 358 -2.18 0.21 -10.73
N ASN A 359 -1.16 -0.17 -11.51
CA ASN A 359 -1.18 -1.37 -12.36
C ASN A 359 -2.41 -1.47 -13.30
N ASN A 360 -2.85 -0.34 -13.86
CA ASN A 360 -4.07 -0.19 -14.69
C ASN A 360 -5.40 -0.47 -13.96
N GLU A 361 -5.39 -0.64 -12.63
CA GLU A 361 -6.59 -0.68 -11.79
C GLU A 361 -6.84 0.69 -11.16
N TYR A 362 -8.11 1.09 -11.04
CA TYR A 362 -8.52 2.30 -10.35
C TYR A 362 -8.88 2.03 -8.89
N PHE A 363 -8.35 2.85 -8.00
CA PHE A 363 -8.67 2.89 -6.57
C PHE A 363 -9.32 4.24 -6.28
N ALA A 364 -10.61 4.24 -5.95
CA ALA A 364 -11.27 5.45 -5.47
C ALA A 364 -10.75 5.81 -4.07
N ASN A 365 -10.72 7.10 -3.76
CA ASN A 365 -10.08 7.63 -2.56
C ASN A 365 -11.10 8.14 -1.53
N THR A 366 -12.22 7.43 -1.38
CA THR A 366 -13.29 7.82 -0.44
C THR A 366 -12.80 7.62 1.00
N ASP A 367 -12.99 8.62 1.85
CA ASP A 367 -12.68 8.64 3.29
C ASP A 367 -11.20 8.46 3.70
N PHE A 368 -10.25 8.59 2.75
CA PHE A 368 -8.82 8.40 3.03
C PHE A 368 -8.28 9.28 4.17
N GLU A 369 -8.56 10.58 4.15
CA GLU A 369 -7.93 11.52 5.09
C GLU A 369 -8.33 11.24 6.54
N ALA A 370 -9.61 10.94 6.78
CA ALA A 370 -10.12 10.56 8.09
C ALA A 370 -9.51 9.22 8.55
N VAL A 371 -9.58 8.19 7.71
CA VAL A 371 -9.10 6.84 8.02
C VAL A 371 -7.56 6.78 8.18
N TYR A 372 -6.82 7.62 7.45
CA TYR A 372 -5.38 7.78 7.59
C TYR A 372 -5.00 8.47 8.91
N TYR A 373 -5.77 9.48 9.33
CA TYR A 373 -5.60 10.09 10.66
C TYR A 373 -5.92 9.09 11.79
N GLU A 374 -7.00 8.30 11.66
CA GLU A 374 -7.31 7.22 12.61
C GLU A 374 -6.18 6.19 12.71
N LEU A 375 -5.57 5.80 11.57
CA LEU A 375 -4.39 4.94 11.59
C LEU A 375 -3.22 5.60 12.32
N GLN A 376 -2.92 6.87 12.05
CA GLN A 376 -1.84 7.59 12.74
C GLN A 376 -2.06 7.58 14.26
N MET A 377 -3.29 7.81 14.72
CA MET A 377 -3.64 7.72 16.15
C MET A 377 -3.54 6.30 16.71
N ALA A 378 -3.81 5.27 15.92
CA ALA A 378 -3.66 3.86 16.32
C ALA A 378 -2.21 3.33 16.23
N CYS A 379 -1.29 4.12 15.66
CA CYS A 379 0.13 3.80 15.54
C CYS A 379 1.02 4.56 16.55
N MET A 380 0.46 5.47 17.34
CA MET A 380 1.11 6.15 18.48
C MET A 380 1.05 5.30 19.74
#